data_AF-A0A511DTS7-F1
#
_entry.id   AF-A0A511DTS7-F1
#
_cell.length_a   1.000
_cell.length_b   1.000
_cell.length_c   1.000
_cell.angle_alpha   90.00
_cell.angle_beta   90.00
_cell.angle_gamma   90.00
#
_symmetry.space_group_name_H-M   'P 1'
#
loop_
_entity.id
_entity.type
_entity.pdbx_description
1 polymer ?
#
loop_
_entity_poly.entity_id
_entity_poly.type
_entity_poly.pdbx_seq_one_letter_code
_entity_poly.pdbx_strand_id
1 'polypeptide(L)'
;MLLMPIFLILITLQRKIEISQGKSNYIFQTRMGTVNQYLIKGQITQFVIFTLFYMALFSFDLLVNIVLFHKGTSFKGVENSTINSHLLNLELAHPYLTYIWFIIIVSIAFGIYAVVTYILALSLKKTFLVYPISLGLWIMMFALPYSSSYFMQPFIEFDWKEYGMSMLSYLLICGVVIIVGNWIVRLRSHNSYC
;
A
#
# COMPACT_ATOMS: atom_id res chain seq x y z
N MET A 1 9.52 4.47 -5.75
CA MET A 1 8.75 3.36 -5.12
C MET A 1 9.49 2.67 -3.96
N LEU A 2 10.83 2.54 -3.99
CA LEU A 2 11.58 1.78 -2.98
C LEU A 2 11.50 2.35 -1.54
N LEU A 3 11.39 3.69 -1.39
CA LEU A 3 11.30 4.37 -0.08
C LEU A 3 9.84 4.58 0.40
N MET A 4 8.85 4.04 -0.31
CA MET A 4 7.43 4.27 -0.03
C MET A 4 7.00 3.89 1.41
N PRO A 5 7.46 2.76 1.99
CA PRO A 5 7.16 2.43 3.38
C PRO A 5 7.63 3.51 4.36
N ILE A 6 8.77 4.16 4.09
CA ILE A 6 9.32 5.21 4.94
C ILE A 6 8.42 6.45 4.91
N PHE A 7 7.93 6.85 3.73
CA PHE A 7 7.00 7.99 3.61
C PHE A 7 5.67 7.74 4.31
N LEU A 8 5.09 6.54 4.14
CA LEU A 8 3.86 6.16 4.84
C LEU A 8 4.03 6.26 6.36
N ILE A 9 5.15 5.79 6.88
CA ILE A 9 5.41 5.77 8.33
C ILE A 9 5.73 7.18 8.85
N LEU A 10 6.44 8.00 8.07
CA LEU A 10 6.75 9.38 8.45
C LEU A 10 5.48 10.24 8.55
N ILE A 11 4.52 10.04 7.64
CA ILE A 11 3.29 10.86 7.56
C ILE A 11 2.30 10.55 8.68
N THR A 12 2.10 9.28 9.07
CA THR A 12 1.03 8.93 10.02
C THR A 12 1.48 8.26 11.29
N LEU A 13 2.60 7.56 11.25
CA LEU A 13 3.00 6.72 12.36
C LEU A 13 3.75 7.49 13.43
N GLN A 14 4.50 8.53 13.09
CA GLN A 14 5.30 9.30 14.04
C GLN A 14 4.50 9.77 15.27
N ARG A 15 3.27 10.26 15.07
CA ARG A 15 2.39 10.68 16.17
C ARG A 15 1.86 9.52 17.03
N LYS A 16 1.56 8.36 16.43
CA LYS A 16 1.10 7.17 17.20
C LYS A 16 2.24 6.44 17.91
N ILE A 17 3.40 6.45 17.29
CA ILE A 17 4.69 6.03 17.81
C ILE A 17 5.06 6.84 19.06
N GLU A 18 4.89 8.15 19.01
CA GLU A 18 5.19 9.08 20.09
C GLU A 18 4.19 8.93 21.24
N ILE A 19 2.91 8.71 20.92
CA ILE A 19 1.87 8.36 21.90
C ILE A 19 2.11 6.99 22.56
N SER A 20 2.66 5.99 21.85
CA SER A 20 2.95 4.68 22.44
C SER A 20 4.15 4.69 23.39
N GLN A 21 5.14 5.56 23.16
CA GLN A 21 6.29 5.74 24.04
C GLN A 21 5.97 6.61 25.27
N GLY A 22 5.08 7.58 25.12
CA GLY A 22 4.74 8.53 26.18
C GLY A 22 3.76 8.01 27.24
N LYS A 23 4.00 6.85 27.87
CA LYS A 23 3.33 6.33 29.11
C LYS A 23 1.79 6.50 29.25
N SER A 24 1.07 6.87 28.20
CA SER A 24 -0.34 7.18 28.24
C SER A 24 -1.08 5.98 27.70
N ASN A 25 -1.28 4.99 28.58
CA ASN A 25 -2.55 4.27 28.80
C ASN A 25 -3.52 4.10 27.60
N TYR A 26 -3.03 3.84 26.39
CA TYR A 26 -3.88 3.62 25.22
C TYR A 26 -4.60 2.26 25.31
N ILE A 27 -3.99 1.30 25.99
CA ILE A 27 -4.61 0.01 26.33
C ILE A 27 -5.66 0.18 27.45
N PHE A 28 -5.52 1.15 28.35
CA PHE A 28 -6.47 1.34 29.46
C PHE A 28 -7.74 2.14 29.09
N GLN A 29 -7.76 2.90 27.99
CA GLN A 29 -8.94 3.70 27.62
C GLN A 29 -10.02 2.91 26.85
N THR A 30 -9.69 1.79 26.24
CA THR A 30 -10.69 0.97 25.53
C THR A 30 -11.11 -0.20 26.41
N ARG A 31 -12.30 -0.13 27.04
CA ARG A 31 -12.96 -1.33 27.57
C ARG A 31 -12.91 -2.44 26.51
N MET A 32 -12.73 -3.69 26.90
CA MET A 32 -12.52 -4.83 25.98
C MET A 32 -13.56 -4.92 24.83
N GLY A 33 -14.79 -4.43 25.05
CA GLY A 33 -15.84 -4.32 24.03
C GLY A 33 -15.63 -3.25 22.94
N THR A 34 -14.83 -2.20 23.17
CA THR A 34 -14.58 -1.11 22.21
C THR A 34 -13.25 -1.24 21.46
N VAL A 35 -12.38 -2.17 21.86
CA VAL A 35 -11.06 -2.42 21.21
C VAL A 35 -11.25 -2.77 19.73
N ASN A 36 -12.19 -3.66 19.40
CA ASN A 36 -12.46 -4.04 18.01
C ASN A 36 -12.95 -2.84 17.19
N GLN A 37 -13.87 -2.03 17.74
CA GLN A 37 -14.37 -0.85 17.07
C GLN A 37 -13.26 0.19 16.83
N TYR A 38 -12.36 0.35 17.80
CA TYR A 38 -11.22 1.26 17.67
C TYR A 38 -10.22 0.78 16.60
N LEU A 39 -9.88 -0.52 16.57
CA LEU A 39 -8.99 -1.09 15.57
C LEU A 39 -9.57 -0.93 14.16
N ILE A 40 -10.83 -1.28 13.95
CA ILE A 40 -11.51 -1.17 12.66
C ILE A 40 -11.56 0.29 12.20
N LYS A 41 -11.99 1.21 13.08
CA LYS A 41 -12.02 2.65 12.75
C LYS A 41 -10.63 3.17 12.38
N GLY A 42 -9.61 2.81 13.15
CA GLY A 42 -8.23 3.20 12.87
C GLY A 42 -7.72 2.71 11.51
N GLN A 43 -8.00 1.44 11.17
CA GLN A 43 -7.62 0.85 9.88
C GLN A 43 -8.33 1.54 8.71
N ILE A 44 -9.64 1.75 8.82
CA ILE A 44 -10.43 2.45 7.79
C ILE A 44 -9.93 3.88 7.60
N THR A 45 -9.66 4.61 8.69
CA THR A 45 -9.14 5.98 8.60
C THR A 45 -7.80 6.03 7.87
N GLN A 46 -6.86 5.13 8.20
CA GLN A 46 -5.56 5.08 7.52
C GLN A 46 -5.73 4.71 6.04
N PHE A 47 -6.56 3.72 5.73
CA PHE A 47 -6.85 3.32 4.36
C PHE A 47 -7.38 4.49 3.51
N VAL A 48 -8.40 5.20 4.01
CA VAL A 48 -9.04 6.31 3.29
C VAL A 48 -8.07 7.48 3.10
N ILE A 49 -7.35 7.89 4.15
CA ILE A 49 -6.42 9.02 4.06
C ILE A 49 -5.35 8.76 3.00
N PHE A 50 -4.71 7.58 3.02
CA PHE A 50 -3.64 7.29 2.07
C PHE A 50 -4.14 7.05 0.65
N THR A 51 -5.28 6.37 0.49
CA THR A 51 -5.87 6.17 -0.83
C THR A 51 -6.18 7.51 -1.50
N LEU A 52 -6.81 8.44 -0.77
CA LEU A 52 -7.12 9.78 -1.29
C LEU A 52 -5.84 10.61 -1.54
N PHE A 53 -4.86 10.53 -0.65
CA PHE A 53 -3.60 11.25 -0.81
C PHE A 53 -2.85 10.83 -2.08
N TYR A 54 -2.67 9.52 -2.30
CA TYR A 54 -1.99 9.02 -3.50
C TYR A 54 -2.82 9.24 -4.76
N MET A 55 -4.14 9.14 -4.67
CA MET A 55 -5.02 9.45 -5.80
C MET A 55 -4.84 10.90 -6.23
N ALA A 56 -4.84 11.85 -5.29
CA ALA A 56 -4.59 13.26 -5.59
C ALA A 56 -3.18 13.49 -6.17
N LEU A 57 -2.16 12.82 -5.60
CA LEU A 57 -0.76 12.98 -6.03
C LEU A 57 -0.56 12.47 -7.47
N PHE A 58 -1.08 11.29 -7.80
CA PHE A 58 -0.98 10.75 -9.15
C PHE A 58 -1.90 11.45 -10.15
N SER A 59 -3.09 11.91 -9.74
CA SER A 59 -3.93 12.74 -10.61
C SER A 59 -3.25 14.07 -10.94
N PHE A 60 -2.55 14.68 -9.96
CA PHE A 60 -1.75 15.87 -10.20
C PHE A 60 -0.59 15.59 -11.16
N ASP A 61 0.11 14.46 -10.99
CA ASP A 61 1.17 14.03 -11.91
C ASP A 61 0.64 13.87 -13.34
N LEU A 62 -0.53 13.24 -13.51
CA LEU A 62 -1.19 13.12 -14.82
C LEU A 62 -1.55 14.48 -15.42
N LEU A 63 -2.06 15.43 -14.63
CA LEU A 63 -2.36 16.78 -15.11
C LEU A 63 -1.10 17.51 -15.57
N VAL A 64 -0.02 17.43 -14.80
CA VAL A 64 1.28 17.99 -15.17
C VAL A 64 1.80 17.35 -16.46
N ASN A 65 1.67 16.03 -16.58
CA ASN A 65 2.10 15.29 -17.77
C ASN A 65 1.32 15.73 -19.01
N ILE A 66 -0.01 15.84 -18.91
CA ILE A 66 -0.84 16.39 -19.96
C ILE A 66 -0.34 17.78 -20.33
N VAL A 67 -0.27 18.72 -19.36
CA VAL A 67 0.13 20.12 -19.60
C VAL A 67 1.50 20.27 -20.27
N LEU A 68 2.52 19.58 -19.79
CA LEU A 68 3.90 19.74 -20.24
C LEU A 68 4.25 18.89 -21.47
N PHE A 69 3.63 17.72 -21.64
CA PHE A 69 4.01 16.73 -22.66
C PHE A 69 2.90 16.43 -23.68
N HIS A 70 1.99 17.38 -23.91
CA HIS A 70 0.86 17.35 -24.87
C HIS A 70 1.15 16.83 -26.31
N LYS A 71 2.41 16.58 -26.69
CA LYS A 71 2.83 16.12 -28.02
C LYS A 71 3.83 14.95 -28.02
N GLY A 72 3.94 14.19 -26.93
CA GLY A 72 4.76 12.97 -26.92
C GLY A 72 4.14 11.91 -27.83
N THR A 73 4.75 11.64 -28.98
CA THR A 73 4.21 10.70 -30.00
C THR A 73 4.88 9.33 -30.01
N SER A 74 5.74 9.02 -29.04
CA SER A 74 6.45 7.74 -29.01
C SER A 74 6.62 7.21 -27.59
N PHE A 75 6.28 5.94 -27.39
CA PHE A 75 6.49 5.20 -26.14
C PHE A 75 7.88 4.54 -26.09
N LYS A 76 8.90 5.19 -26.67
CA LYS A 76 10.32 4.76 -26.61
C LYS A 76 10.53 3.27 -26.98
N GLY A 77 9.80 2.74 -27.95
CA GLY A 77 10.01 1.39 -28.48
C GLY A 77 9.25 0.25 -27.79
N VAL A 78 8.46 0.53 -26.74
CA VAL A 78 7.53 -0.44 -26.11
C VAL A 78 6.43 -0.89 -27.09
N GLU A 79 6.23 -0.10 -28.15
CA GLU A 79 5.30 -0.40 -29.25
C GLU A 79 5.69 -1.68 -30.02
N ASN A 80 6.98 -2.06 -30.03
CA ASN A 80 7.47 -3.26 -30.73
C ASN A 80 7.29 -4.56 -29.93
N SER A 81 7.08 -4.49 -28.61
CA SER A 81 6.83 -5.67 -27.76
C SER A 81 5.33 -6.02 -27.64
N THR A 82 4.45 -5.25 -28.29
CA THR A 82 3.00 -5.49 -28.40
C THR A 82 2.62 -6.83 -29.01
N ILE A 83 3.51 -7.45 -29.78
CA ILE A 83 3.29 -8.74 -30.44
C ILE A 83 3.07 -9.87 -29.41
N ASN A 84 3.63 -9.72 -28.21
CA ASN A 84 3.66 -10.79 -27.20
C ASN A 84 2.65 -10.62 -26.06
N SER A 85 1.96 -9.48 -25.95
CA SER A 85 0.97 -9.27 -24.87
C SER A 85 -0.27 -8.52 -25.34
N HIS A 86 -1.43 -9.13 -25.09
CA HIS A 86 -2.73 -8.52 -25.38
C HIS A 86 -3.05 -7.36 -24.42
N LEU A 87 -2.55 -7.43 -23.18
CA LEU A 87 -2.73 -6.35 -22.21
C LEU A 87 -2.00 -5.09 -22.70
N LEU A 88 -0.73 -5.21 -23.08
CA LEU A 88 0.08 -4.08 -23.56
C LEU A 88 -0.52 -3.40 -24.80
N ASN A 89 -1.07 -4.17 -25.73
CA ASN A 89 -1.71 -3.62 -26.93
C ASN A 89 -2.95 -2.77 -26.56
N LEU A 90 -3.77 -3.26 -25.62
CA LEU A 90 -4.92 -2.50 -25.12
C LEU A 90 -4.48 -1.24 -24.35
N GLU A 91 -3.42 -1.36 -23.55
CA GLU A 91 -2.87 -0.24 -22.79
C GLU A 91 -2.40 0.90 -23.70
N LEU A 92 -1.70 0.56 -24.79
CA LEU A 92 -1.21 1.52 -25.79
C LEU A 92 -2.31 2.09 -26.70
N ALA A 93 -3.38 1.34 -26.95
CA ALA A 93 -4.53 1.84 -27.71
C ALA A 93 -5.27 2.97 -26.97
N HIS A 94 -5.34 2.90 -25.64
CA HIS A 94 -6.03 3.89 -24.81
C HIS A 94 -5.19 4.35 -23.61
N PRO A 95 -4.07 5.07 -23.83
CA PRO A 95 -3.07 5.35 -22.80
C PRO A 95 -3.63 6.19 -21.64
N TYR A 96 -4.48 7.18 -21.91
CA TYR A 96 -5.10 7.99 -20.86
C TYR A 96 -6.06 7.18 -19.97
N LEU A 97 -6.82 6.26 -20.56
CA LEU A 97 -7.75 5.41 -19.83
C LEU A 97 -6.98 4.42 -18.93
N THR A 98 -5.91 3.83 -19.48
CA THR A 98 -4.98 2.97 -18.75
C THR A 98 -4.39 3.68 -17.54
N TYR A 99 -3.92 4.91 -17.71
CA TYR A 99 -3.40 5.71 -16.61
C TYR A 99 -4.45 5.95 -15.51
N ILE A 100 -5.69 6.28 -15.86
CA ILE A 100 -6.75 6.50 -14.86
C ILE A 100 -7.01 5.23 -14.05
N TRP A 101 -7.15 4.08 -14.72
CA TRP A 101 -7.32 2.79 -14.05
C TRP A 101 -6.15 2.46 -13.13
N PHE A 102 -4.94 2.68 -13.62
CA PHE A 102 -3.72 2.47 -12.89
C PHE A 102 -3.64 3.33 -11.61
N ILE A 103 -4.00 4.62 -11.70
CA ILE A 103 -4.06 5.53 -10.55
C ILE A 103 -4.97 4.96 -9.46
N ILE A 104 -6.15 4.46 -9.84
CA ILE A 104 -7.11 3.89 -8.89
C ILE A 104 -6.53 2.64 -8.22
N ILE A 105 -6.01 1.70 -9.01
CA ILE A 105 -5.52 0.41 -8.51
C ILE A 105 -4.33 0.61 -7.58
N VAL A 106 -3.34 1.41 -7.97
CA VAL A 106 -2.14 1.64 -7.17
C VAL A 106 -2.46 2.44 -5.90
N SER A 107 -3.35 3.43 -5.99
CA SER A 107 -3.78 4.19 -4.80
C SER A 107 -4.45 3.29 -3.76
N ILE A 108 -5.31 2.37 -4.20
CA ILE A 108 -5.94 1.37 -3.30
C ILE A 108 -4.88 0.45 -2.71
N ALA A 109 -3.95 -0.06 -3.51
CA ALA A 109 -2.88 -0.92 -3.03
C ALA A 109 -2.04 -0.23 -1.95
N PHE A 110 -1.67 1.03 -2.16
CA PHE A 110 -0.94 1.83 -1.17
C PHE A 110 -1.77 2.10 0.09
N GLY A 111 -3.08 2.32 -0.05
CA GLY A 111 -4.00 2.38 1.08
C GLY A 111 -4.00 1.10 1.92
N ILE A 112 -4.01 -0.09 1.28
CA ILE A 112 -3.92 -1.38 1.97
C ILE A 112 -2.58 -1.51 2.71
N TYR A 113 -1.49 -1.11 2.07
CA TYR A 113 -0.17 -1.18 2.70
C TYR A 113 -0.04 -0.25 3.90
N ALA A 114 -0.69 0.92 3.87
CA ALA A 114 -0.76 1.80 5.03
C ALA A 114 -1.44 1.12 6.23
N VAL A 115 -2.47 0.30 6.00
CA VAL A 115 -3.09 -0.52 7.05
C VAL A 115 -2.11 -1.55 7.63
N VAL A 116 -1.28 -2.17 6.78
CA VAL A 116 -0.23 -3.11 7.21
C VAL A 116 0.75 -2.41 8.16
N THR A 117 1.27 -1.24 7.76
CA THR A 117 2.21 -0.47 8.60
C THR A 117 1.57 -0.02 9.91
N TYR A 118 0.30 0.39 9.88
CA TYR A 118 -0.48 0.76 11.06
C TYR A 118 -0.57 -0.38 12.08
N ILE A 119 -0.90 -1.58 11.62
CA ILE A 119 -1.02 -2.76 12.48
C ILE A 119 0.34 -3.17 13.04
N LEU A 120 1.39 -3.17 12.21
CA LEU A 120 2.75 -3.48 12.67
C LEU A 120 3.20 -2.54 13.79
N ALA A 121 2.86 -1.26 13.72
CA ALA A 121 3.19 -0.32 14.78
C ALA A 121 2.42 -0.53 16.08
N LEU A 122 1.18 -1.02 16.01
CA LEU A 122 0.43 -1.42 17.21
C LEU A 122 0.96 -2.73 17.80
N SER A 123 1.36 -3.67 16.95
CA SER A 123 1.92 -4.96 17.37
C SER A 123 3.32 -4.81 17.99
N LEU A 124 4.17 -3.95 17.44
CA LEU A 124 5.55 -3.77 17.89
C LEU A 124 5.65 -2.74 19.03
N LYS A 125 6.25 -3.15 20.15
CA LYS A 125 6.49 -2.24 21.30
C LYS A 125 7.57 -1.19 20.99
N LYS A 126 8.53 -1.53 20.14
CA LYS A 126 9.66 -0.67 19.78
C LYS A 126 9.46 -0.10 18.41
N THR A 127 9.26 1.20 18.38
CA THR A 127 9.03 1.97 17.18
C THR A 127 10.11 1.85 16.13
N PHE A 128 11.37 1.87 16.56
CA PHE A 128 12.53 1.77 15.68
C PHE A 128 12.49 0.49 14.82
N LEU A 129 11.84 -0.57 15.28
CA LEU A 129 11.71 -1.83 14.53
C LEU A 129 10.60 -1.78 13.46
N VAL A 130 9.63 -0.87 13.56
CA VAL A 130 8.53 -0.76 12.59
C VAL A 130 9.06 -0.38 11.22
N TYR A 131 10.04 0.53 11.17
CA TYR A 131 10.67 1.00 9.94
C TYR A 131 11.39 -0.11 9.14
N PRO A 132 12.36 -0.85 9.71
CA PRO A 132 13.05 -1.91 8.96
C PRO A 132 12.14 -3.11 8.66
N ILE A 133 11.16 -3.43 9.51
CA ILE A 133 10.26 -4.58 9.28
C ILE A 133 9.30 -4.29 8.12
N SER A 134 8.67 -3.11 8.12
CA SER A 134 7.82 -2.69 6.99
C SER A 134 8.63 -2.61 5.70
N LEU A 135 9.79 -1.94 5.71
CA LEU A 135 10.65 -1.85 4.54
C LEU A 135 11.09 -3.24 4.05
N GLY A 136 11.46 -4.15 4.96
CA GLY A 136 11.80 -5.53 4.62
C GLY A 136 10.63 -6.29 3.98
N LEU A 137 9.42 -6.16 4.52
CA LEU A 137 8.21 -6.73 3.93
C LEU A 137 7.94 -6.17 2.53
N TRP A 138 8.12 -4.85 2.35
CA TRP A 138 7.97 -4.22 1.04
C TRP A 138 8.98 -4.77 0.04
N ILE A 139 10.27 -4.77 0.36
CA ILE A 139 11.33 -5.28 -0.52
C ILE A 139 11.08 -6.76 -0.85
N MET A 140 10.66 -7.56 0.11
CA MET A 140 10.29 -8.95 -0.12
C MET A 140 9.18 -9.07 -1.16
N MET A 141 8.16 -8.22 -1.11
CA MET A 141 7.07 -8.20 -2.11
C MET A 141 7.52 -7.74 -3.51
N PHE A 142 8.66 -7.07 -3.62
CA PHE A 142 9.28 -6.73 -4.90
C PHE A 142 10.23 -7.82 -5.40
N ALA A 143 10.83 -8.61 -4.51
CA ALA A 143 11.81 -9.64 -4.84
C ALA A 143 11.19 -11.00 -5.20
N LEU A 144 9.95 -11.27 -4.79
CA LEU A 144 9.26 -12.53 -5.06
C LEU A 144 8.84 -12.67 -6.55
N PRO A 145 8.75 -13.90 -7.08
CA PRO A 145 8.12 -14.14 -8.38
C PRO A 145 6.65 -13.69 -8.34
N TYR A 146 6.17 -13.05 -9.42
CA TYR A 146 4.94 -12.25 -9.43
C TYR A 146 5.00 -11.03 -8.50
N SER A 147 6.12 -10.30 -8.59
CA SER A 147 6.37 -9.13 -7.75
C SER A 147 5.25 -8.10 -7.85
N SER A 148 5.03 -7.37 -6.75
CA SER A 148 4.06 -6.27 -6.69
C SER A 148 4.33 -5.14 -7.70
N SER A 149 5.53 -5.08 -8.28
CA SER A 149 5.86 -4.12 -9.35
C SER A 149 5.01 -4.31 -10.60
N TYR A 150 4.53 -5.53 -10.87
CA TYR A 150 3.85 -5.87 -12.13
C TYR A 150 2.52 -5.15 -12.29
N PHE A 151 1.79 -4.90 -11.19
CA PHE A 151 0.57 -4.10 -11.23
C PHE A 151 0.79 -2.63 -10.82
N MET A 152 1.97 -2.32 -10.27
CA MET A 152 2.36 -0.97 -9.84
C MET A 152 3.06 -0.17 -10.92
N GLN A 153 3.17 -0.66 -12.15
CA GLN A 153 3.63 0.14 -13.27
C GLN A 153 2.73 -0.12 -14.49
N PRO A 154 2.34 0.92 -15.25
CA PRO A 154 1.63 0.75 -16.51
C PRO A 154 2.62 0.52 -17.66
N PHE A 155 2.14 -0.03 -18.79
CA PHE A 155 2.92 -0.28 -20.01
C PHE A 155 4.08 -1.26 -19.81
N ILE A 156 3.77 -2.42 -19.22
CA ILE A 156 4.73 -3.52 -19.09
C ILE A 156 4.32 -4.64 -20.04
N GLU A 157 5.32 -5.41 -20.51
CA GLU A 157 5.17 -6.51 -21.45
C GLU A 157 4.44 -7.75 -20.88
N PHE A 158 3.95 -7.67 -19.64
CA PHE A 158 3.34 -8.79 -18.94
C PHE A 158 1.86 -8.95 -19.31
N ASP A 159 1.42 -10.20 -19.45
CA ASP A 159 0.03 -10.53 -19.76
C ASP A 159 -0.89 -10.52 -18.54
N TRP A 160 -2.20 -10.49 -18.79
CA TRP A 160 -3.27 -10.50 -17.77
C TRP A 160 -3.08 -11.55 -16.66
N LYS A 161 -2.52 -12.72 -17.01
CA LYS A 161 -2.26 -13.80 -16.06
C LYS A 161 -1.25 -13.38 -14.99
N GLU A 162 -0.14 -12.76 -15.40
CA GLU A 162 0.92 -12.36 -14.47
C GLU A 162 0.50 -11.16 -13.63
N TYR A 163 -0.22 -10.22 -14.24
CA TYR A 163 -0.85 -9.10 -13.56
C TYR A 163 -1.79 -9.56 -12.45
N GLY A 164 -2.71 -10.47 -12.76
CA GLY A 164 -3.66 -11.02 -11.79
C GLY A 164 -2.99 -11.82 -10.66
N MET A 165 -1.98 -12.64 -10.99
CA MET A 165 -1.23 -13.40 -9.99
C MET A 165 -0.44 -12.48 -9.04
N SER A 166 0.12 -11.39 -9.56
CA SER A 166 0.82 -10.39 -8.74
C SER A 166 -0.15 -9.70 -7.77
N MET A 167 -1.31 -9.23 -8.24
CA MET A 167 -2.34 -8.64 -7.36
C MET A 167 -2.79 -9.61 -6.27
N LEU A 168 -3.00 -10.88 -6.62
CA LEU A 168 -3.43 -11.90 -5.68
C LEU A 168 -2.35 -12.17 -4.62
N SER A 169 -1.07 -12.29 -5.02
CA SER A 169 0.04 -12.46 -4.10
C SER A 169 0.18 -11.28 -3.12
N TYR A 170 0.00 -10.06 -3.63
CA TYR A 170 0.04 -8.84 -2.84
C TYR A 170 -1.05 -8.81 -1.77
N LEU A 171 -2.28 -9.12 -2.16
CA LEU A 171 -3.43 -9.17 -1.25
C LEU A 171 -3.28 -10.27 -0.20
N LEU A 172 -2.74 -11.43 -0.57
CA LEU A 172 -2.48 -12.51 0.38
C LEU A 172 -1.45 -12.11 1.43
N ILE A 173 -0.30 -11.56 1.02
CA ILE A 173 0.75 -11.14 1.96
C ILE A 173 0.22 -10.05 2.89
N CYS A 174 -0.41 -9.00 2.35
CA CYS A 174 -1.00 -7.94 3.16
C CYS A 174 -2.08 -8.48 4.11
N GLY A 175 -2.96 -9.34 3.61
CA GLY A 175 -4.06 -9.94 4.37
C GLY A 175 -3.56 -10.77 5.55
N VAL A 176 -2.54 -11.62 5.35
CA VAL A 176 -1.92 -12.41 6.42
C VAL A 176 -1.34 -11.51 7.50
N VAL A 177 -0.59 -10.47 7.12
CA VAL A 177 0.01 -9.54 8.11
C VAL A 177 -1.07 -8.79 8.89
N ILE A 178 -2.15 -8.37 8.23
CA ILE A 178 -3.29 -7.71 8.89
C ILE A 178 -3.96 -8.65 9.91
N ILE A 179 -4.25 -9.90 9.52
CA ILE A 179 -4.92 -10.87 10.38
C ILE A 179 -4.04 -11.25 11.59
N VAL A 180 -2.78 -11.62 11.34
CA VAL A 180 -1.83 -12.01 12.39
C VAL A 180 -1.56 -10.84 13.33
N GLY A 181 -1.35 -9.65 12.79
CA GLY A 181 -1.10 -8.46 13.60
C GLY A 181 -2.30 -8.07 14.47
N ASN A 182 -3.52 -8.16 13.94
CA ASN A 182 -4.75 -7.97 14.71
C ASN A 182 -4.90 -9.00 15.84
N TRP A 183 -4.55 -10.27 15.57
CA TRP A 183 -4.60 -11.33 16.57
C TRP A 183 -3.61 -11.08 17.72
N ILE A 184 -2.38 -10.67 17.41
CA ILE A 184 -1.36 -10.30 18.41
C ILE A 184 -1.82 -9.14 19.29
N VAL A 185 -2.42 -8.10 18.68
CA VAL A 185 -2.93 -6.93 19.42
C VAL A 185 -4.07 -7.34 20.36
N ARG A 186 -4.97 -8.22 19.92
CA ARG A 186 -6.04 -8.77 20.78
C ARG A 186 -5.49 -9.56 21.97
N LEU A 187 -4.54 -10.47 21.74
CA LEU A 187 -3.92 -11.25 22.82
C LEU A 187 -3.25 -10.35 23.88
N ARG A 188 -2.56 -9.30 23.43
CA ARG A 188 -1.94 -8.34 24.36
C ARG A 188 -2.96 -7.56 25.19
N SER A 189 -4.09 -7.17 24.59
CA SER A 189 -5.16 -6.51 25.34
C SER A 189 -5.72 -7.43 26.43
N HIS A 190 -5.94 -8.72 26.13
CA HIS A 190 -6.45 -9.69 27.11
C HIS A 190 -5.50 -9.87 28.30
N ASN A 191 -4.20 -9.99 28.03
CA ASN A 191 -3.19 -10.21 29.08
C ASN A 191 -2.92 -8.99 29.97
N SER A 192 -3.50 -7.82 29.67
CA SER A 192 -3.34 -6.60 30.49
C SER A 192 -4.48 -6.40 31.50
N TYR A 193 -5.56 -7.19 31.39
CA TYR A 193 -6.73 -7.13 32.28
C TYR A 193 -6.85 -8.35 33.22
N CYS A 194 -5.93 -9.31 33.13
CA CYS A 194 -5.75 -10.38 34.10
C CYS A 194 -4.58 -10.03 35.03
#